data_AF-A0AAF0P249-F1
#
_entry.id   AF-A0AAF0P249-F1
#
_cell.length_a   1.000
_cell.length_b   1.000
_cell.length_c   1.000
_cell.angle_alpha   90.00
_cell.angle_beta   90.00
_cell.angle_gamma   90.00
#
_symmetry.space_group_name_H-M   'P 1'
#
loop_
_entity.id
_entity.type
_entity.pdbx_description
1 polymer ?
#
loop_
_entity_poly.entity_id
_entity_poly.type
_entity_poly.pdbx_seq_one_letter_code
_entity_poly.pdbx_strand_id
1 'polypeptide(L)'
;MSIEIANESGVDVDTDAVLAVARHALDEMGVNPLAELSVLLVDIEYMSELNHRWMGGDGPTDVLAFPMDEGSVDHGPGESAPAGGEPALLGDIVLCPEVAGKQAAAAGHSAADELHLLTVHGVLHLLGYDHAEPEEEREMFGLQARLLASWRSTRSQ
;
A
#
# COMPACT_ATOMS: atom_id res chain seq x y z
N MET A 1 -1.55 -3.43 15.41
CA MET A 1 -0.89 -3.21 14.12
C MET A 1 -0.52 -1.76 14.12
N SER A 2 0.76 -1.46 13.92
CA SER A 2 1.23 -0.07 13.91
C SER A 2 1.23 0.40 12.47
N ILE A 3 0.49 1.47 12.17
CA ILE A 3 0.49 2.09 10.85
C ILE A 3 0.83 3.56 11.07
N GLU A 4 2.03 3.95 10.65
CA GLU A 4 2.49 5.33 10.71
C GLU A 4 2.23 5.99 9.36
N ILE A 5 1.64 7.20 9.37
CA ILE A 5 1.40 7.97 8.15
C ILE A 5 2.02 9.35 8.30
N ALA A 6 2.85 9.73 7.34
CA ALA A 6 3.43 11.06 7.24
C ALA A 6 3.06 11.68 5.89
N ASN A 7 2.52 12.90 5.92
CA ASN A 7 2.21 13.66 4.72
C ASN A 7 3.18 14.83 4.56
N GLU A 8 4.14 14.66 3.65
CA GLU A 8 5.14 15.66 3.27
C GLU A 8 4.90 16.19 1.84
N SER A 9 3.81 15.77 1.19
CA SER A 9 3.49 16.14 -0.20
C SER A 9 3.07 17.60 -0.40
N GLY A 10 2.74 18.31 0.68
CA GLY A 10 2.14 19.65 0.60
C GLY A 10 0.68 19.68 0.11
N VAL A 11 0.08 18.51 -0.15
CA VAL A 11 -1.33 18.37 -0.55
C VAL A 11 -2.18 17.98 0.66
N ASP A 12 -3.37 18.56 0.78
CA ASP A 12 -4.35 18.15 1.79
C ASP A 12 -4.91 16.76 1.44
N VAL A 13 -4.58 15.76 2.26
CA VAL A 13 -4.99 14.37 2.09
C VAL A 13 -5.62 13.87 3.38
N ASP A 14 -6.73 13.16 3.26
CA ASP A 14 -7.40 12.46 4.36
C ASP A 14 -6.56 11.25 4.80
N THR A 15 -5.56 11.50 5.65
CA THR A 15 -4.65 10.48 6.18
C THR A 15 -5.38 9.46 7.06
N ASP A 16 -6.46 9.84 7.76
CA ASP A 16 -7.31 8.91 8.50
C ASP A 16 -7.97 7.88 7.57
N ALA A 17 -8.44 8.31 6.40
CA ALA A 17 -9.00 7.40 5.41
C ALA A 17 -7.94 6.45 4.82
N VAL A 18 -6.73 6.95 4.56
CA VAL A 18 -5.58 6.14 4.12
C VAL A 18 -5.20 5.09 5.18
N LEU A 19 -5.12 5.49 6.45
CA LEU A 19 -4.84 4.58 7.56
C LEU A 19 -5.90 3.49 7.65
N ALA A 20 -7.17 3.88 7.56
CA ALA A 20 -8.27 2.95 7.75
C ALA A 20 -8.39 1.95 6.59
N VAL A 21 -8.11 2.35 5.33
CA VAL A 21 -8.07 1.41 4.20
C VAL A 21 -6.85 0.48 4.27
N ALA A 22 -5.67 0.98 4.64
CA ALA A 22 -4.48 0.16 4.82
C ALA A 22 -4.71 -0.91 5.89
N ARG A 23 -5.26 -0.51 7.04
CA ARG A 23 -5.63 -1.42 8.12
C ARG A 23 -6.64 -2.47 7.67
N HIS A 24 -7.69 -2.05 6.97
CA HIS A 24 -8.70 -2.98 6.47
C HIS A 24 -8.09 -4.02 5.52
N ALA A 25 -7.20 -3.60 4.62
CA ALA A 25 -6.51 -4.51 3.71
C ALA A 25 -5.66 -5.53 4.48
N LEU A 26 -4.86 -5.08 5.45
CA LEU A 26 -4.01 -5.95 6.27
C LEU A 26 -4.83 -6.94 7.13
N ASP A 27 -5.94 -6.48 7.71
CA ASP A 27 -6.84 -7.32 8.51
C ASP A 27 -7.50 -8.41 7.65
N GLU A 28 -8.01 -8.06 6.46
CA GLU A 28 -8.62 -9.03 5.51
C GLU A 28 -7.61 -10.04 4.96
N MET A 29 -6.35 -9.62 4.81
CA MET A 29 -5.24 -10.49 4.40
C MET A 29 -4.69 -11.34 5.55
N GLY A 30 -5.21 -11.19 6.77
CA GLY A 30 -4.82 -12.00 7.93
C GLY A 30 -3.41 -11.71 8.43
N VAL A 31 -2.89 -10.51 8.18
CA VAL A 31 -1.55 -10.10 8.59
C VAL A 31 -1.46 -10.01 10.11
N ASN A 32 -0.29 -10.35 10.66
CA ASN A 32 -0.06 -10.34 12.10
C ASN A 32 -0.38 -8.96 12.70
N PRO A 33 -1.16 -8.88 13.78
CA PRO A 33 -1.50 -7.60 14.42
C PRO A 33 -0.29 -6.90 15.06
N LEU A 34 0.87 -7.52 15.15
CA LEU A 34 2.12 -6.88 15.56
C LEU A 34 2.90 -6.29 14.37
N ALA A 35 2.40 -6.42 13.15
CA ALA A 35 3.08 -5.88 11.99
C ALA A 35 3.12 -4.35 11.99
N GLU A 36 4.19 -3.81 11.39
CA GLU A 36 4.42 -2.37 11.24
C GLU A 36 4.44 -2.00 9.75
N LEU A 37 3.64 -0.98 9.42
CA LEU A 37 3.55 -0.38 8.09
C LEU A 37 3.82 1.13 8.21
N SER A 38 4.60 1.66 7.29
CA SER A 38 4.82 3.10 7.14
C SER A 38 4.25 3.56 5.79
N VAL A 39 3.49 4.65 5.78
CA VAL A 39 2.95 5.26 4.57
C VAL A 39 3.40 6.71 4.50
N LEU A 40 4.18 7.04 3.46
CA LEU A 40 4.71 8.37 3.24
C LEU A 40 4.06 9.00 2.01
N LEU A 41 3.44 10.15 2.16
CA LEU A 41 2.92 10.93 1.03
C LEU A 41 3.92 12.02 0.69
N VAL A 42 4.40 12.04 -0.54
CA VAL A 42 5.50 12.91 -1.00
C VAL A 42 5.11 13.71 -2.23
N ASP A 43 5.88 14.78 -2.49
CA ASP A 43 5.71 15.59 -3.69
C ASP A 43 6.28 14.89 -4.95
N ILE A 44 6.04 15.51 -6.10
CA ILE A 44 6.51 15.01 -7.40
C ILE A 44 8.05 14.94 -7.48
N GLU A 45 8.76 15.91 -6.91
CA GLU A 45 10.21 16.01 -7.04
C GLU A 45 10.88 14.87 -6.28
N TYR A 46 10.46 14.65 -5.04
CA TYR A 46 10.97 13.58 -4.20
C TYR A 46 10.56 12.19 -4.71
N MET A 47 9.32 12.03 -5.18
CA MET A 47 8.89 10.80 -5.83
C MET A 47 9.73 10.47 -7.06
N SER A 48 10.05 11.47 -7.89
CA SER A 48 10.92 11.28 -9.07
C SER A 48 12.32 10.84 -8.66
N GLU A 49 12.88 11.43 -7.59
CA GLU A 49 14.18 11.06 -7.05
C GLU A 49 14.19 9.59 -6.58
N LEU A 50 13.15 9.17 -5.85
CA LEU A 50 13.02 7.79 -5.38
C LEU A 50 12.87 6.80 -6.54
N ASN A 51 11.99 7.10 -7.49
CA ASN A 51 11.76 6.26 -8.67
C ASN A 51 13.07 6.10 -9.49
N HIS A 52 13.81 7.19 -9.67
CA HIS A 52 15.10 7.14 -10.34
C HIS A 52 16.14 6.32 -9.56
N ARG A 53 16.24 6.54 -8.25
CA ARG A 53 17.24 5.89 -7.39
C ARG A 53 17.01 4.38 -7.27
N TRP A 54 15.76 3.95 -7.14
CA TRP A 54 15.43 2.57 -6.78
C TRP A 54 14.88 1.74 -7.94
N MET A 55 14.07 2.34 -8.82
CA MET A 55 13.46 1.64 -9.97
C MET A 55 14.17 1.94 -11.30
N GLY A 56 15.09 2.91 -11.33
CA GLY A 56 15.74 3.36 -12.55
C GLY A 56 14.80 4.07 -13.53
N GLY A 57 13.61 4.46 -13.07
CA GLY A 57 12.61 5.18 -13.87
C GLY A 57 12.98 6.65 -14.09
N ASP A 58 12.39 7.25 -15.11
CA ASP A 58 12.52 8.68 -15.40
C ASP A 58 11.19 9.38 -15.05
N GLY A 59 11.23 10.31 -14.09
CA GLY A 59 10.05 11.05 -13.61
C GLY A 59 9.27 10.39 -12.46
N PRO A 60 8.17 11.02 -12.02
CA PRO A 60 7.42 10.57 -10.85
C PRO A 60 6.50 9.40 -11.18
N THR A 61 6.28 8.53 -10.19
CA THR A 61 5.22 7.51 -10.23
C THR A 61 4.14 7.82 -9.19
N ASP A 62 3.07 7.06 -9.18
CA ASP A 62 1.96 7.15 -8.24
C ASP A 62 2.25 6.48 -6.89
N VAL A 63 2.82 5.29 -6.90
CA VAL A 63 3.16 4.49 -5.73
C VAL A 63 4.50 3.77 -5.88
N LEU A 64 5.25 3.68 -4.78
CA LEU A 64 6.39 2.79 -4.60
C LEU A 64 6.20 1.99 -3.32
N ALA A 65 6.50 0.70 -3.34
CA ALA A 65 6.46 -0.16 -2.17
C ALA A 65 7.88 -0.69 -1.89
N PHE A 66 8.35 -0.51 -0.66
CA PHE A 66 9.66 -0.94 -0.19
C PHE A 66 9.48 -1.98 0.91
N PRO A 67 9.46 -3.28 0.57
CA PRO A 67 9.38 -4.33 1.57
C PRO A 67 10.64 -4.36 2.45
N MET A 68 10.46 -4.42 3.76
CA MET A 68 11.56 -4.62 4.71
C MET A 68 11.70 -6.12 4.98
N ASP A 69 12.62 -6.78 4.28
CA ASP A 69 12.92 -8.19 4.53
C ASP A 69 13.88 -8.33 5.73
N GLU A 70 13.32 -8.59 6.91
CA GLU A 70 14.03 -9.31 7.97
C GLU A 70 13.22 -10.54 8.39
N GLY A 71 13.26 -11.56 7.53
CA GLY A 71 13.03 -12.94 7.93
C GLY A 71 11.57 -13.36 8.05
N SER A 72 11.07 -14.01 7.00
CA SER A 72 9.87 -14.85 7.04
C SER A 72 8.62 -14.16 7.63
N VAL A 73 7.95 -13.35 6.82
CA VAL A 73 6.49 -13.23 6.96
C VAL A 73 5.88 -14.60 6.59
N ASP A 74 5.73 -15.45 7.61
CA ASP A 74 5.16 -16.79 7.49
C ASP A 74 3.69 -16.68 7.06
N HIS A 75 3.44 -16.94 5.77
CA HIS A 75 2.09 -17.00 5.21
C HIS A 75 1.56 -18.44 5.29
N GLY A 76 1.06 -18.84 6.45
CA GLY A 76 0.39 -20.14 6.60
C GLY A 76 -0.30 -20.35 7.94
N PRO A 77 -1.50 -20.96 7.99
CA PRO A 77 -2.09 -21.41 9.23
C PRO A 77 -1.38 -22.70 9.66
N GLY A 78 -0.21 -22.60 10.29
CA GLY A 78 0.41 -23.79 10.91
C GLY A 78 1.90 -23.76 11.21
N GLU A 79 2.69 -22.80 10.74
CA GLU A 79 4.13 -22.80 11.03
C GLU A 79 4.45 -21.78 12.13
N SER A 80 5.26 -22.25 13.07
CA SER A 80 5.42 -21.61 14.37
C SER A 80 6.27 -20.37 14.20
N ALA A 81 5.70 -19.19 14.49
CA ALA A 81 6.46 -17.98 14.72
C ALA A 81 7.69 -18.31 15.58
N PRO A 82 8.91 -17.83 15.23
CA PRO A 82 10.04 -17.97 16.13
C PRO A 82 9.62 -17.39 17.49
N ALA A 83 9.96 -18.10 18.56
CA ALA A 83 9.61 -17.76 19.92
C ALA A 83 10.36 -16.49 20.37
N GLY A 84 9.94 -15.34 19.86
CA GLY A 84 10.47 -14.01 20.09
C GLY A 84 9.52 -13.04 19.42
N GLY A 85 8.66 -12.39 20.21
CA GLY A 85 7.59 -11.51 19.74
C GLY A 85 8.08 -10.19 19.16
N GLU A 86 8.90 -10.26 18.11
CA GLU A 86 9.35 -9.10 17.36
C GLU A 86 8.29 -8.74 16.31
N PRO A 87 7.94 -7.45 16.17
CA PRO A 87 6.98 -7.00 15.17
C PRO A 87 7.50 -7.34 13.76
N ALA A 88 6.64 -7.93 12.93
CA ALA A 88 6.97 -8.15 11.52
C ALA A 88 6.96 -6.79 10.79
N LEU A 89 8.13 -6.30 10.40
CA LEU A 89 8.23 -5.07 9.61
C LEU A 89 7.76 -5.37 8.19
N LEU A 90 6.65 -4.76 7.76
CA LEU A 90 6.19 -4.91 6.36
C LEU A 90 7.00 -4.02 5.43
N GLY A 91 7.31 -2.80 5.89
CA GLY A 91 8.09 -1.81 5.15
C GLY A 91 7.31 -0.53 4.87
N ASP A 92 7.68 0.14 3.78
CA ASP A 92 7.21 1.48 3.45
C ASP A 92 6.39 1.51 2.15
N ILE A 93 5.29 2.26 2.15
CA ILE A 93 4.55 2.64 0.95
C ILE A 93 4.74 4.14 0.76
N VAL A 94 5.27 4.54 -0.40
CA VAL A 94 5.42 5.95 -0.77
C VAL A 94 4.37 6.28 -1.83
N LEU A 95 3.55 7.31 -1.59
CA LEU A 95 2.48 7.76 -2.46
C LEU A 95 2.73 9.19 -2.94
N CYS A 96 2.40 9.49 -4.18
CA CYS A 96 2.42 10.87 -4.69
C CYS A 96 0.99 11.37 -4.99
N PRO A 97 0.36 12.16 -4.10
CA PRO A 97 -1.03 12.61 -4.26
C PRO A 97 -1.29 13.42 -5.53
N GLU A 98 -0.32 14.19 -6.00
CA GLU A 98 -0.46 14.96 -7.24
C GLU A 98 -0.51 14.05 -8.48
N VAL A 99 0.30 13.00 -8.51
CA VAL A 99 0.28 12.01 -9.61
C VAL A 99 -1.00 11.19 -9.53
N ALA A 100 -1.36 10.71 -8.34
CA ALA A 100 -2.63 10.02 -8.10
C ALA A 100 -3.83 10.88 -8.53
N GLY A 101 -3.82 12.18 -8.24
CA GLY A 101 -4.88 13.11 -8.67
C GLY A 101 -4.99 13.22 -10.19
N LYS A 102 -3.86 13.21 -10.92
CA LYS A 102 -3.85 13.19 -12.39
C LYS A 102 -4.39 11.87 -12.95
N GLN A 103 -4.00 10.74 -12.37
CA GLN A 103 -4.51 9.43 -12.76
C GLN A 103 -6.00 9.31 -12.50
N ALA A 104 -6.46 9.74 -11.32
CA ALA A 104 -7.86 9.77 -10.96
C ALA A 104 -8.71 10.59 -11.95
N ALA A 105 -8.22 11.77 -12.34
CA ALA A 105 -8.89 12.61 -13.32
C ALA A 105 -8.98 11.95 -14.71
N ALA A 106 -7.95 11.20 -15.11
CA ALA A 106 -7.93 10.47 -16.37
C ALA A 106 -8.85 9.22 -16.35
N ALA A 107 -8.91 8.54 -15.21
CA ALA A 107 -9.74 7.35 -15.00
C ALA A 107 -11.20 7.67 -14.64
N GLY A 108 -11.52 8.92 -14.30
CA GLY A 108 -12.88 9.39 -14.06
C GLY A 108 -13.41 9.12 -12.64
N HIS A 109 -12.53 8.99 -11.64
CA HIS A 109 -12.92 8.88 -10.23
C HIS A 109 -12.21 9.93 -9.36
N SER A 110 -12.52 9.95 -8.05
CA SER A 110 -11.93 10.93 -7.14
C SER A 110 -10.47 10.62 -6.82
N ALA A 111 -9.70 11.65 -6.48
CA ALA A 111 -8.32 11.48 -6.02
C ALA A 111 -8.26 10.65 -4.72
N ALA A 112 -9.26 10.76 -3.85
CA ALA A 112 -9.38 9.93 -2.65
C ALA A 112 -9.60 8.45 -3.00
N ASP A 113 -10.44 8.14 -4.00
CA ASP A 113 -10.62 6.77 -4.47
C ASP A 113 -9.31 6.18 -5.02
N GLU A 114 -8.53 7.00 -5.73
CA GLU A 114 -7.24 6.58 -6.26
C GLU A 114 -6.22 6.33 -5.15
N LEU A 115 -6.14 7.23 -4.17
CA LEU A 115 -5.26 7.02 -3.01
C LEU A 115 -5.62 5.74 -2.25
N HIS A 116 -6.91 5.43 -2.09
CA HIS A 116 -7.31 4.15 -1.51
C HIS A 116 -6.86 2.96 -2.36
N LEU A 117 -7.01 3.05 -3.67
CA LEU A 117 -6.58 2.02 -4.61
C LEU A 117 -5.07 1.79 -4.52
N LEU A 118 -4.28 2.85 -4.60
CA LEU A 118 -2.82 2.81 -4.52
C LEU A 118 -2.32 2.34 -3.16
N THR A 119 -3.04 2.67 -2.08
CA THR A 119 -2.71 2.16 -0.74
C THR A 119 -2.90 0.64 -0.66
N VAL A 120 -4.03 0.12 -1.14
CA VAL A 120 -4.27 -1.33 -1.20
C VAL A 120 -3.25 -1.99 -2.12
N HIS A 121 -2.95 -1.38 -3.26
CA HIS A 121 -1.96 -1.86 -4.22
C HIS A 121 -0.57 -1.98 -3.59
N GLY A 122 -0.12 -0.94 -2.89
CA GLY A 122 1.15 -0.94 -2.16
C GLY A 122 1.20 -2.01 -1.06
N VAL A 123 0.11 -2.19 -0.31
CA VAL A 123 0.02 -3.26 0.70
C VAL A 123 0.16 -4.64 0.06
N LEU A 124 -0.48 -4.88 -1.08
CA LEU A 124 -0.37 -6.17 -1.77
C LEU A 124 1.07 -6.44 -2.25
N HIS A 125 1.77 -5.42 -2.77
CA HIS A 125 3.20 -5.54 -3.10
C HIS A 125 4.06 -5.87 -1.88
N LEU A 126 3.81 -5.24 -0.73
CA LEU A 126 4.53 -5.55 0.52
C LEU A 126 4.27 -6.99 1.00
N LEU A 127 3.12 -7.58 0.66
CA LEU A 127 2.78 -8.98 0.95
C LEU A 127 3.31 -9.96 -0.11
N GLY A 128 4.08 -9.47 -1.10
CA GLY A 128 4.70 -10.29 -2.13
C GLY A 128 3.82 -10.61 -3.33
N TYR A 129 2.66 -9.94 -3.49
CA TYR A 129 1.87 -10.04 -4.72
C TYR A 129 2.44 -9.08 -5.76
N ASP A 130 2.78 -9.63 -6.93
CA ASP A 130 3.21 -8.85 -8.09
C ASP A 130 2.15 -8.94 -9.21
N HIS A 131 2.35 -8.17 -10.27
CA HIS A 131 1.50 -8.16 -11.46
C HIS A 131 2.35 -8.14 -12.75
N ALA A 132 3.53 -8.75 -12.71
CA ALA A 132 4.43 -8.83 -13.85
C ALA A 132 3.95 -9.85 -14.90
N GLU A 133 3.42 -11.00 -14.45
CA GLU A 133 2.81 -12.00 -15.33
C GLU A 133 1.27 -11.88 -15.40
N PRO A 134 0.63 -12.29 -16.51
CA PRO A 134 -0.83 -12.19 -16.66
C PRO A 134 -1.65 -12.97 -15.62
N GLU A 135 -1.09 -14.02 -15.04
CA GLU A 135 -1.74 -14.80 -13.99
C GLU A 135 -1.68 -14.07 -12.64
N GLU A 136 -0.50 -13.56 -12.29
CA GLU A 136 -0.26 -12.74 -11.10
C GLU A 136 -1.09 -11.44 -11.15
N GLU A 137 -1.12 -10.76 -12.29
CA GLU A 137 -1.95 -9.57 -12.52
C GLU A 137 -3.43 -9.88 -12.23
N ARG A 138 -3.94 -11.00 -12.73
CA ARG A 138 -5.35 -11.38 -12.49
C ARG A 138 -5.63 -11.68 -11.03
N GLU A 139 -4.70 -12.31 -10.33
CA GLU A 139 -4.81 -12.59 -8.90
C GLU A 139 -4.79 -11.29 -8.09
N MET A 140 -3.75 -10.48 -8.26
CA MET A 140 -3.55 -9.24 -7.52
C MET A 140 -4.68 -8.24 -7.76
N PHE A 141 -5.08 -8.02 -9.01
CA PHE A 141 -6.18 -7.10 -9.32
C PHE A 141 -7.53 -7.63 -8.82
N GLY A 142 -7.72 -8.94 -8.80
CA GLY A 142 -8.88 -9.58 -8.20
C GLY A 142 -8.96 -9.33 -6.69
N LEU A 143 -7.84 -9.51 -5.99
CA LEU A 143 -7.71 -9.21 -4.56
C LEU A 143 -7.92 -7.73 -4.27
N GLN A 144 -7.25 -6.85 -5.01
CA GLN A 144 -7.40 -5.40 -4.89
C GLN A 144 -8.86 -4.97 -5.03
N ALA A 145 -9.56 -5.45 -6.06
CA ALA A 145 -10.98 -5.14 -6.27
C ALA A 145 -11.86 -5.64 -5.11
N ARG A 146 -11.59 -6.85 -4.60
CA ARG A 146 -12.31 -7.43 -3.46
C ARG A 146 -12.11 -6.61 -2.18
N LEU A 147 -10.87 -6.25 -1.87
CA LEU A 147 -10.53 -5.47 -0.67
C LEU A 147 -11.16 -4.09 -0.72
N LEU A 148 -11.09 -3.40 -1.86
CA LEU A 148 -11.74 -2.10 -2.04
C LEU A 148 -13.27 -2.19 -1.95
N ALA A 149 -13.88 -3.25 -2.48
CA ALA A 149 -15.33 -3.46 -2.37
C ALA A 149 -15.77 -3.72 -0.92
N SER A 150 -15.00 -4.52 -0.17
CA SER A 150 -15.22 -4.78 1.25
C SER A 150 -15.12 -3.48 2.06
N TRP A 151 -14.05 -2.70 1.85
CA TRP A 151 -13.82 -1.41 2.50
C TRP A 151 -14.98 -0.43 2.29
N ARG A 152 -15.44 -0.26 1.05
CA ARG A 152 -16.58 0.62 0.72
C ARG A 152 -17.87 0.18 1.42
N SER A 153 -18.05 -1.13 1.59
CA SER A 153 -19.22 -1.69 2.28
C SER A 153 -19.18 -1.44 3.79
N THR A 154 -18.00 -1.43 4.41
CA THR A 154 -17.82 -1.11 5.84
C THR A 154 -18.11 0.35 6.14
N ARG A 155 -17.83 1.27 5.21
CA ARG A 155 -18.12 2.72 5.36
C ARG A 155 -19.57 3.10 5.09
N SER A 156 -20.35 2.22 4.48
CA SER A 156 -21.76 2.46 4.14
C SER A 156 -22.73 2.00 5.24
N GLN A 157 -22.21 1.54 6.39
CA GLN A 157 -22.97 1.06 7.54
C GLN A 157 -22.81 1.98 8.76
#